data_AF-R6PJM7-F1
#
_entry.id   AF-R6PJM7-F1
#
_cell.length_a   1.000
_cell.length_b   1.000
_cell.length_c   1.000
_cell.angle_alpha   90.00
_cell.angle_beta   90.00
_cell.angle_gamma   90.00
#
_symmetry.space_group_name_H-M   'P 1'
#
loop_
_entity.id
_entity.type
_entity.pdbx_description
1 polymer ?
#
loop_
_entity_poly.entity_id
_entity_poly.type
_entity_poly.pdbx_seq_one_letter_code
_entity_poly.pdbx_strand_id
1 'polypeptide(L)'
;MRVDPELTYQDYKDGVIGCFNLLGRKGCETAEKITNWMADEDDDLLIKDSTSLAIWIITIGEYEIRHNILEKRVHNQLCHHIPRFLDGVYDDDLSEEEHKQMQADVDYILSKVEMYDVVDSDDED
;
A
#
# COMPACT_ATOMS: atom_id res chain seq x y z
N MET A 1 8.81 -11.61 7.99
CA MET A 1 10.19 -11.47 7.48
C MET A 1 10.20 -10.35 6.45
N ARG A 2 10.98 -9.31 6.71
CA ARG A 2 11.24 -8.21 5.77
C ARG A 2 12.16 -8.66 4.63
N VAL A 3 11.85 -8.25 3.40
CA VAL A 3 12.63 -8.63 2.20
C VAL A 3 13.94 -7.84 2.16
N ASP A 4 13.82 -6.52 2.32
CA ASP A 4 14.95 -5.60 2.38
C ASP A 4 14.97 -4.91 3.73
N PRO A 5 15.87 -5.33 4.65
CA PRO A 5 16.01 -4.71 5.96
C PRO A 5 16.75 -3.36 5.94
N GLU A 6 17.35 -2.97 4.81
CA GLU A 6 18.02 -1.67 4.66
C GLU A 6 17.05 -0.57 4.24
N LEU A 7 16.03 -0.90 3.44
CA LEU A 7 14.96 0.04 3.06
C LEU A 7 14.00 0.27 4.22
N THR A 8 13.77 1.52 4.61
CA THR A 8 12.82 1.94 5.65
C THR A 8 11.44 2.26 5.08
N TYR A 9 10.40 2.35 5.93
CA TYR A 9 9.07 2.82 5.53
C TYR A 9 9.10 4.12 4.71
N GLN A 10 9.93 5.08 5.12
CA GLN A 10 10.09 6.36 4.42
C GLN A 10 10.68 6.18 3.03
N ASP A 11 11.60 5.24 2.83
CA ASP A 11 12.19 4.96 1.52
C ASP A 11 11.13 4.45 0.53
N TYR A 12 10.21 3.58 0.97
CA TYR A 12 9.07 3.16 0.14
C TYR A 12 8.18 4.35 -0.23
N LYS A 13 7.93 5.26 0.71
CA LYS A 13 7.11 6.47 0.49
C LYS A 13 7.74 7.43 -0.49
N ASP A 14 9.02 7.69 -0.36
CA ASP A 14 9.78 8.53 -1.27
C ASP A 14 9.86 7.89 -2.67
N GLY A 15 9.98 6.55 -2.74
CA GLY A 15 9.93 5.77 -3.98
C GLY A 15 8.60 5.93 -4.73
N VAL A 16 7.47 5.76 -4.04
CA VAL A 16 6.12 5.96 -4.60
C VAL A 16 5.97 7.38 -5.14
N ILE A 17 6.26 8.39 -4.33
CA ILE A 17 6.15 9.79 -4.73
C ILE A 17 7.08 10.09 -5.93
N GLY A 18 8.31 9.59 -5.90
CA GLY A 18 9.29 9.74 -6.97
C GLY A 18 8.81 9.16 -8.29
N CYS A 19 8.27 7.95 -8.27
CA CYS A 19 7.76 7.27 -9.46
C CYS A 19 6.53 7.96 -10.05
N PHE A 20 5.55 8.32 -9.21
CA PHE A 20 4.38 9.07 -9.69
C PHE A 20 4.75 10.42 -10.30
N ASN A 21 5.71 11.15 -9.69
CA ASN A 21 6.21 12.40 -10.24
C ASN A 21 6.96 12.21 -11.57
N LEU A 22 7.79 11.16 -11.68
CA LEU A 22 8.60 10.90 -12.86
C LEU A 22 7.75 10.38 -14.03
N LEU A 23 6.95 9.35 -13.77
CA LEU A 23 6.17 8.65 -14.79
C LEU A 23 4.92 9.44 -15.18
N GLY A 24 4.30 10.14 -14.23
CA GLY A 24 3.23 11.10 -14.53
C GLY A 24 3.70 12.20 -15.49
N ARG A 25 4.96 12.68 -15.36
CA ARG A 25 5.55 13.64 -16.32
C ARG A 25 5.91 13.03 -17.67
N LYS A 26 6.23 11.74 -17.73
CA LYS A 26 6.60 11.02 -18.97
C LYS A 26 5.39 10.57 -19.81
N GLY A 27 4.16 10.86 -19.37
CA GLY A 27 2.95 10.45 -20.08
C GLY A 27 2.48 9.03 -19.74
N CYS A 28 2.97 8.44 -18.64
CA CYS A 28 2.28 7.32 -18.00
C CYS A 28 1.10 7.91 -17.24
N GLU A 29 -0.05 8.02 -17.90
CA GLU A 29 -1.18 8.82 -17.41
C GLU A 29 -2.02 8.15 -16.31
N THR A 30 -1.91 6.82 -16.14
CA THR A 30 -2.76 6.06 -15.21
C THR A 30 -1.95 5.53 -14.03
N ALA A 31 -2.52 5.58 -12.82
CA ALA A 31 -1.97 4.92 -11.63
C ALA A 31 -1.59 3.48 -11.93
N GLU A 32 -2.43 2.75 -12.68
CA GLU A 32 -2.22 1.37 -13.09
C GLU A 32 -0.84 1.12 -13.67
N LYS A 33 -0.52 1.87 -14.72
CA LYS A 33 0.75 1.74 -15.45
C LYS A 33 1.95 2.10 -14.58
N ILE A 34 1.80 3.09 -13.70
CA ILE A 34 2.88 3.53 -12.83
C ILE A 34 3.17 2.44 -11.81
N THR A 35 2.17 1.97 -11.06
CA THR A 35 2.39 0.99 -10.00
C THR A 35 2.59 -0.43 -10.53
N ASN A 36 2.12 -0.77 -11.74
CA ASN A 36 2.57 -1.98 -12.46
C ASN A 36 4.06 -1.90 -12.81
N TRP A 37 4.52 -0.78 -13.37
CA TRP A 37 5.94 -0.62 -13.68
C TRP A 37 6.81 -0.70 -12.41
N MET A 38 6.36 -0.13 -11.30
CA MET A 38 7.07 -0.24 -10.02
C MET A 38 7.08 -1.67 -9.50
N ALA A 39 5.99 -2.44 -9.68
CA ALA A 39 5.97 -3.86 -9.31
C ALA A 39 6.88 -4.72 -10.20
N ASP A 40 6.96 -4.42 -11.50
CA ASP A 40 7.80 -5.15 -12.46
C ASP A 40 9.32 -4.87 -12.24
N GLU A 41 9.69 -3.66 -11.81
CA GLU A 41 11.09 -3.32 -11.52
C GLU A 41 11.56 -3.89 -10.18
N ASP A 42 10.64 -4.11 -9.24
CA ASP A 42 10.91 -4.59 -7.89
C ASP A 42 10.27 -5.97 -7.63
N ASP A 43 10.54 -6.92 -8.53
CA ASP A 43 10.06 -8.32 -8.45
C ASP A 43 10.47 -9.01 -7.13
N ASP A 44 11.59 -8.59 -6.52
CA ASP A 44 12.09 -9.13 -5.24
C ASP A 44 11.36 -8.54 -4.02
N LEU A 45 10.76 -7.34 -4.10
CA LEU A 45 10.07 -6.67 -2.97
C LEU A 45 8.74 -7.32 -2.57
N LEU A 46 8.22 -8.25 -3.38
CA LEU A 46 6.85 -8.76 -3.32
C LEU A 46 6.78 -10.22 -2.87
N ILE A 47 7.60 -10.63 -1.91
CA ILE A 47 7.37 -11.90 -1.22
C ILE A 47 5.98 -11.83 -0.58
N LYS A 48 5.13 -12.78 -0.95
CA LYS A 48 3.75 -12.87 -0.47
C LYS A 48 3.71 -12.82 1.07
N ASP A 49 2.83 -11.98 1.60
CA ASP A 49 2.62 -11.76 3.04
C ASP A 49 3.87 -11.25 3.80
N SER A 50 4.87 -10.69 3.10
CA SER A 50 6.01 -10.02 3.74
C SER A 50 5.66 -8.63 4.26
N THR A 51 6.45 -8.15 5.22
CA THR A 51 6.34 -6.78 5.75
C THR A 51 6.64 -5.74 4.68
N SER A 52 7.61 -6.00 3.80
CA SER A 52 7.92 -5.12 2.66
C SER A 52 6.72 -4.94 1.73
N LEU A 53 6.04 -6.03 1.39
CA LEU A 53 4.81 -5.97 0.59
C LEU A 53 3.71 -5.16 1.29
N ALA A 54 3.53 -5.34 2.60
CA ALA A 54 2.53 -4.61 3.36
C ALA A 54 2.83 -3.09 3.38
N ILE A 55 4.09 -2.70 3.65
CA ILE A 55 4.54 -1.30 3.61
C ILE A 55 4.26 -0.71 2.23
N TRP A 56 4.62 -1.44 1.17
CA TRP A 56 4.44 -1.00 -0.20
C TRP A 56 2.98 -0.74 -0.56
N ILE A 57 2.11 -1.72 -0.30
CA ILE A 57 0.68 -1.62 -0.59
C ILE A 57 0.03 -0.47 0.18
N ILE A 58 0.35 -0.31 1.47
CA ILE A 58 -0.19 0.78 2.29
C ILE A 58 0.29 2.13 1.78
N THR A 59 1.56 2.24 1.40
CA THR A 59 2.13 3.47 0.82
C THR A 59 1.45 3.86 -0.49
N ILE A 60 1.27 2.90 -1.41
CA ILE A 60 0.54 3.15 -2.67
C ILE A 60 -0.91 3.54 -2.39
N GLY A 61 -1.58 2.79 -1.52
CA GLY A 61 -2.97 3.03 -1.15
C GLY A 61 -3.20 4.43 -0.59
N GLU A 62 -2.36 4.85 0.36
CA GLU A 62 -2.39 6.19 0.94
C GLU A 62 -2.25 7.26 -0.15
N TYR A 63 -1.27 7.10 -1.03
CA TYR A 63 -1.04 8.01 -2.14
C TYR A 63 -2.26 8.08 -3.07
N GLU A 64 -2.76 6.95 -3.55
CA GLU A 64 -3.88 6.93 -4.48
C GLU A 64 -5.17 7.51 -3.88
N ILE A 65 -5.43 7.27 -2.59
CA ILE A 65 -6.55 7.85 -1.86
C ILE A 65 -6.38 9.37 -1.74
N ARG A 66 -5.19 9.84 -1.35
CA ARG A 66 -4.87 11.27 -1.24
C ARG A 66 -5.07 12.00 -2.57
N HIS A 67 -4.86 11.30 -3.67
CA HIS A 67 -4.99 11.82 -5.04
C HIS A 67 -6.32 11.49 -5.72
N ASN A 68 -7.26 10.83 -5.05
CA ASN A 68 -8.57 10.41 -5.58
C ASN A 68 -8.46 9.55 -6.87
N ILE A 69 -7.50 8.62 -6.89
CA ILE A 69 -7.20 7.71 -8.00
C ILE A 69 -7.12 6.24 -7.55
N LEU A 70 -7.71 5.90 -6.41
CA LEU A 70 -7.65 4.56 -5.81
C LEU A 70 -8.10 3.46 -6.79
N GLU A 71 -7.19 2.54 -7.08
CA GLU A 71 -7.47 1.41 -7.96
C GLU A 71 -8.10 0.25 -7.19
N LYS A 72 -9.04 -0.47 -7.83
CA LYS A 72 -9.70 -1.64 -7.23
C LYS A 72 -8.71 -2.72 -6.76
N ARG A 73 -7.61 -2.91 -7.48
CA ARG A 73 -6.58 -3.90 -7.08
C ARG A 73 -5.86 -3.48 -5.81
N VAL A 74 -5.54 -2.20 -5.66
CA VAL A 74 -4.87 -1.64 -4.49
C VAL A 74 -5.83 -1.69 -3.32
N HIS A 75 -7.08 -1.31 -3.53
CA HIS A 75 -8.16 -1.47 -2.55
C HIS A 75 -8.26 -2.92 -2.03
N ASN A 76 -8.30 -3.93 -2.93
CA ASN A 76 -8.38 -5.33 -2.53
C ASN A 76 -7.16 -5.77 -1.69
N GLN A 77 -5.97 -5.28 -2.03
CA GLN A 77 -4.74 -5.55 -1.26
C GLN A 77 -4.76 -4.84 0.10
N LEU A 78 -5.26 -3.61 0.17
CA LEU A 78 -5.45 -2.89 1.43
C LEU A 78 -6.40 -3.66 2.37
N CYS A 79 -7.51 -4.20 1.84
CA CYS A 79 -8.43 -5.05 2.61
C CYS A 79 -7.77 -6.31 3.18
N HIS A 80 -6.71 -6.82 2.55
CA HIS A 80 -5.95 -7.97 3.05
C HIS A 80 -4.86 -7.56 4.04
N HIS A 81 -4.13 -6.48 3.77
CA HIS A 81 -2.93 -6.10 4.54
C HIS A 81 -3.22 -5.23 5.76
N ILE A 82 -4.23 -4.35 5.72
CA ILE A 82 -4.56 -3.47 6.85
C ILE A 82 -4.99 -4.27 8.08
N PRO A 83 -5.93 -5.24 8.01
CA PRO A 83 -6.31 -6.01 9.20
C PRO A 83 -5.12 -6.77 9.81
N ARG A 84 -4.23 -7.31 8.97
CA ARG A 84 -3.03 -8.04 9.43
C ARG A 84 -2.03 -7.12 10.13
N PHE A 85 -1.87 -5.90 9.65
CA PHE A 85 -1.09 -4.89 10.35
C PHE A 85 -1.70 -4.56 11.71
N LEU A 86 -3.02 -4.34 11.78
CA LEU A 86 -3.71 -4.06 13.04
C LEU A 86 -3.67 -5.24 14.04
N ASP A 87 -3.58 -6.47 13.53
CA ASP A 87 -3.38 -7.69 14.32
C ASP A 87 -1.92 -7.90 14.76
N GLY A 88 -1.01 -7.00 14.40
CA GLY A 88 0.40 -7.03 14.79
C GLY A 88 1.26 -8.04 14.02
N VAL A 89 0.80 -8.52 12.86
CA VAL A 89 1.51 -9.54 12.06
C VAL A 89 2.90 -9.08 11.60
N TYR A 90 3.10 -7.76 11.48
CA TYR A 90 4.32 -7.17 10.93
C TYR A 90 5.21 -6.52 12.00
N ASP A 91 4.77 -6.49 13.26
CA ASP A 91 5.41 -5.71 14.32
C ASP A 91 6.87 -6.11 14.58
N ASP A 92 7.17 -7.41 14.48
CA ASP A 92 8.52 -7.95 14.66
C ASP A 92 9.54 -7.45 13.63
N ASP A 93 9.08 -7.02 12.46
CA ASP A 93 9.92 -6.54 11.34
C ASP A 93 9.94 -5.01 11.22
N LEU A 94 9.13 -4.30 12.03
CA LEU A 94 9.01 -2.84 12.03
C LEU A 94 9.73 -2.24 13.24
N SER A 95 10.48 -1.17 13.02
CA SER A 95 10.88 -0.32 14.14
C SER A 95 9.67 0.47 14.69
N GLU A 96 9.77 0.96 15.93
CA GLU A 96 8.72 1.79 16.54
C GLU A 96 8.35 3.01 15.68
N GLU A 97 9.33 3.62 15.01
CA GLU A 97 9.11 4.78 14.15
C GLU A 97 8.40 4.40 12.85
N GLU A 98 8.76 3.26 12.25
CA GLU A 98 8.08 2.76 11.05
C GLU A 98 6.65 2.33 11.36
N HIS A 99 6.43 1.67 12.50
CA HIS A 99 5.09 1.33 12.95
C HIS A 99 4.23 2.60 13.13
N LYS A 100 4.77 3.68 13.71
CA LYS A 100 4.03 4.95 13.84
C LYS A 100 3.68 5.56 12.47
N GLN A 101 4.62 5.53 11.52
CA GLN A 101 4.38 6.06 10.16
C GLN A 101 3.32 5.23 9.43
N MET A 102 3.45 3.90 9.48
CA MET A 102 2.49 2.97 8.89
C MET A 102 1.11 3.11 9.51
N GLN A 103 1.03 3.23 10.85
CA GLN A 103 -0.23 3.48 11.55
C GLN A 103 -0.89 4.79 11.10
N ALA A 104 -0.13 5.87 10.97
CA ALA A 104 -0.68 7.16 10.53
C ALA A 104 -1.28 7.09 9.12
N ASP A 105 -0.63 6.36 8.21
CA ASP A 105 -1.14 6.14 6.85
C ASP A 105 -2.37 5.22 6.86
N VAL A 106 -2.37 4.15 7.66
CA VAL A 106 -3.55 3.28 7.86
C VAL A 106 -4.73 4.06 8.42
N ASP A 107 -4.52 4.88 9.44
CA ASP A 107 -5.57 5.73 10.03
C ASP A 107 -6.13 6.72 8.99
N TYR A 108 -5.26 7.32 8.18
CA TYR A 108 -5.67 8.19 7.09
C TYR A 108 -6.52 7.44 6.05
N ILE A 109 -6.07 6.27 5.60
CA ILE A 109 -6.78 5.41 4.64
C ILE A 109 -8.18 5.08 5.18
N LEU A 110 -8.27 4.59 6.42
CA LEU A 110 -9.53 4.24 7.06
C LEU A 110 -10.46 5.45 7.29
N SER A 111 -9.91 6.66 7.40
CA SER A 111 -10.70 7.89 7.50
C SER A 111 -11.30 8.37 6.17
N LYS A 112 -10.80 7.85 5.04
CA LYS A 112 -11.13 8.32 3.67
C LYS A 112 -11.86 7.29 2.83
N VAL A 113 -11.49 6.02 2.98
CA VAL A 113 -12.25 4.91 2.45
C VAL A 113 -13.46 4.79 3.37
N GLU A 114 -14.61 5.37 2.98
CA GLU A 114 -15.86 5.12 3.70
C GLU A 114 -15.97 3.62 3.98
N MET A 115 -16.23 3.31 5.25
CA MET A 115 -16.34 1.97 5.84
C MET A 115 -16.81 0.94 4.82
N TYR A 116 -15.99 -0.09 4.54
CA TYR A 116 -16.37 -1.37 3.94
C TYR A 116 -17.77 -1.38 3.30
N ASP A 117 -17.92 -0.86 2.08
CA ASP A 117 -18.93 -1.40 1.17
C ASP A 117 -18.42 -2.78 0.70
N VAL A 118 -18.40 -3.72 1.65
CA VAL A 118 -18.66 -5.11 1.31
C VAL A 118 -20.12 -5.10 0.92
N VAL A 119 -20.35 -5.07 -0.38
CA VAL A 119 -21.64 -5.43 -0.93
C VAL A 119 -21.84 -6.91 -0.62
N ASP A 120 -22.30 -7.22 0.60
CA ASP A 120 -23.05 -8.45 0.85
C ASP A 120 -24.46 -8.18 0.32
N SER A 121 -24.62 -8.35 -0.99
CA SER A 121 -25.86 -8.79 -1.59
C SER A 121 -25.44 -9.98 -2.46
N ASP A 122 -25.64 -11.22 -2.05
CA ASP A 122 -26.95 -11.75 -1.68
C ASP A 122 -26.85 -12.82 -0.59
N ASP A 123 -27.44 -12.53 0.57
CA ASP A 123 -28.38 -13.50 1.16
C ASP A 123 -29.62 -13.48 0.25
N GLU A 124 -29.71 -14.39 -0.74
CA GLU A 124 -30.99 -14.82 -1.30
C GLU A 124 -30.87 -16.24 -1.91
N ASP A 125 -31.46 -17.19 -1.16
CA ASP A 125 -31.90 -18.58 -1.43
C ASP A 125 -30.92 -19.78 -1.44
#